data_AF-A0A965RLN7-F1
#
_entry.id   AF-A0A965RLN7-F1
#
_cell.length_a   1.000
_cell.length_b   1.000
_cell.length_c   1.000
_cell.angle_alpha   90.00
_cell.angle_beta   90.00
_cell.angle_gamma   90.00
#
_symmetry.space_group_name_H-M   'P 1'
#
loop_
_entity.id
_entity.type
_entity.pdbx_description
1 polymer ?
#
loop_
_entity_poly.entity_id
_entity_poly.type
_entity_poly.pdbx_seq_one_letter_code
_entity_poly.pdbx_strand_id
1 'polypeptide(L)'
;MSDYCTLALHHPVHHRYHAHEYGYPQEDDTVLFERLCLEIMQAGLSWELVLKRRAGMNKAFANFNPRRVAKFDDQKIAALLDDERIIRNRLKILSIIHNAQVVVGLGREGGLSGWLKQQHPQTKPEWVKAMRQTFRFMGPEIVGEFLMSVGYLPGSHHEKCPVFRHIQRLHPPWLLAEKSGFRYATKRVKLKARSP
;
A
#
# COMPACT_ATOMS: atom_id res chain seq x y z
N MET A 1 -17.82 5.21 14.15
CA MET A 1 -16.60 4.98 13.37
C MET A 1 -16.91 5.44 11.96
N SER A 2 -16.32 6.54 11.50
CA SER A 2 -16.36 6.87 10.08
C SER A 2 -15.48 5.86 9.36
N ASP A 3 -16.10 4.77 8.92
CA ASP A 3 -15.45 3.77 8.10
C ASP A 3 -15.00 4.44 6.78
N TYR A 4 -13.81 4.11 6.30
CA TYR A 4 -13.29 4.64 5.03
C TYR A 4 -14.29 4.38 3.89
N CYS A 5 -15.01 3.26 3.93
CA CYS A 5 -16.08 2.96 2.98
C CYS A 5 -17.21 3.98 2.98
N THR A 6 -17.63 4.48 4.15
CA THR A 6 -18.66 5.52 4.26
C THR A 6 -18.13 6.87 3.78
N LEU A 7 -16.89 7.21 4.15
CA LEU A 7 -16.26 8.47 3.75
C LEU A 7 -16.07 8.54 2.24
N ALA A 8 -15.62 7.44 1.62
CA ALA A 8 -15.30 7.42 0.20
C ALA A 8 -16.55 7.43 -0.69
N LEU A 9 -17.70 7.03 -0.15
CA LEU A 9 -18.97 7.03 -0.87
C LEU A 9 -19.32 8.46 -1.30
N HIS A 10 -19.34 8.70 -2.61
CA HIS A 10 -19.56 10.02 -3.25
C HIS A 10 -18.45 11.07 -3.05
N HIS A 11 -17.33 10.74 -2.40
CA HIS A 11 -16.24 11.71 -2.25
C HIS A 11 -15.49 11.91 -3.58
N PRO A 12 -15.28 13.15 -4.05
CA PRO A 12 -14.75 13.43 -5.39
C PRO A 12 -13.37 12.80 -5.65
N VAL A 13 -12.54 12.69 -4.61
CA VAL A 13 -11.19 12.11 -4.70
C VAL A 13 -11.13 10.65 -4.29
N HIS A 14 -11.85 10.27 -3.22
CA HIS A 14 -11.71 8.93 -2.63
C HIS A 14 -12.58 7.89 -3.34
N HIS A 15 -13.70 8.29 -3.94
CA HIS A 15 -14.66 7.36 -4.55
C HIS A 15 -13.99 6.44 -5.56
N ARG A 16 -13.24 6.98 -6.51
CA ARG A 16 -12.57 6.18 -7.55
C ARG A 16 -11.57 5.20 -6.95
N TYR A 17 -10.71 5.67 -6.04
CA TYR A 17 -9.69 4.84 -5.41
C TYR A 17 -10.33 3.70 -4.59
N HIS A 18 -11.33 4.01 -3.78
CA HIS A 18 -12.10 3.04 -3.01
C HIS A 18 -12.82 2.02 -3.91
N ALA A 19 -13.50 2.49 -4.96
CA ALA A 19 -14.36 1.65 -5.79
C ALA A 19 -13.58 0.69 -6.69
N HIS A 20 -12.35 1.04 -7.11
CA HIS A 20 -11.65 0.34 -8.18
C HIS A 20 -10.22 -0.11 -7.85
N GLU A 21 -9.66 0.28 -6.71
CA GLU A 21 -8.24 0.02 -6.44
C GLU A 21 -7.97 -0.50 -5.01
N TYR A 22 -8.56 0.12 -3.98
CA TYR A 22 -8.26 -0.24 -2.60
C TYR A 22 -8.82 -1.63 -2.26
N GLY A 23 -7.94 -2.55 -1.89
CA GLY A 23 -8.30 -3.93 -1.54
C GLY A 23 -8.36 -4.91 -2.72
N TYR A 24 -8.11 -4.43 -3.94
CA TYR A 24 -8.06 -5.28 -5.12
C TYR A 24 -6.72 -6.03 -5.15
N PRO A 25 -6.70 -7.37 -5.35
CA PRO A 25 -5.45 -8.12 -5.45
C PRO A 25 -4.63 -7.62 -6.64
N GLN A 26 -3.31 -7.49 -6.44
CA GLN A 26 -2.38 -7.01 -7.46
C GLN A 26 -1.20 -7.97 -7.60
N GLU A 27 -0.78 -8.19 -8.85
CA GLU A 27 0.39 -9.03 -9.16
C GLU A 27 1.46 -8.29 -10.00
N ASP A 28 1.13 -7.11 -10.53
CA ASP A 28 2.06 -6.30 -11.31
C ASP A 28 3.01 -5.55 -10.38
N ASP A 29 4.33 -5.78 -10.54
CA ASP A 29 5.36 -5.16 -9.71
C ASP A 29 5.36 -3.63 -9.75
N THR A 30 5.01 -3.03 -10.89
CA THR A 30 4.93 -1.57 -11.02
C THR A 30 3.76 -1.03 -10.22
N VAL A 31 2.60 -1.69 -10.28
CA VAL A 31 1.41 -1.30 -9.50
C VAL A 31 1.64 -1.51 -8.00
N LEU A 32 2.22 -2.66 -7.62
CA LEU A 32 2.58 -2.94 -6.23
C LEU A 32 3.58 -1.92 -5.69
N PHE A 33 4.62 -1.61 -6.47
CA PHE A 33 5.62 -0.63 -6.07
C PHE A 33 5.07 0.80 -6.01
N GLU A 34 4.24 1.20 -6.97
CA GLU A 34 3.51 2.47 -6.91
C GLU A 34 2.73 2.56 -5.60
N ARG A 35 1.93 1.54 -5.26
CA ARG A 35 1.11 1.55 -4.05
C ARG A 35 1.96 1.71 -2.79
N LEU A 36 3.05 0.95 -2.68
CA LEU A 36 4.00 1.08 -1.57
C LEU A 36 4.58 2.49 -1.45
N CYS A 37 4.96 3.10 -2.58
CA CYS A 37 5.48 4.45 -2.62
C CYS A 37 4.44 5.49 -2.18
N LEU A 38 3.18 5.33 -2.56
CA LEU A 38 2.11 6.23 -2.14
C LEU A 38 1.91 6.19 -0.62
N GLU A 39 1.96 5.00 0.01
CA GLU A 39 1.88 4.89 1.48
C GLU A 39 3.09 5.51 2.19
N ILE A 40 4.30 5.37 1.64
CA ILE A 40 5.49 6.09 2.13
C ILE A 40 5.27 7.60 2.05
N MET A 41 4.72 8.08 0.94
CA MET A 41 4.42 9.49 0.72
C MET A 41 3.33 10.01 1.68
N GLN A 42 2.38 9.16 2.06
CA GLN A 42 1.30 9.49 2.97
C GLN A 42 1.75 9.81 4.40
N ALA A 43 2.86 9.23 4.89
CA ALA A 43 3.24 9.36 6.29
C ALA A 43 3.25 10.82 6.79
N GLY A 44 2.36 11.15 7.73
CA GLY A 44 2.19 12.51 8.28
C GLY A 44 1.30 13.46 7.45
N LEU A 45 0.57 12.95 6.45
CA LEU A 45 -0.31 13.70 5.55
C LEU A 45 -1.65 12.99 5.37
N SER A 46 -2.66 13.69 4.82
CA SER A 46 -3.91 13.05 4.43
C SER A 46 -3.75 12.20 3.17
N TRP A 47 -4.47 11.09 3.08
CA TRP A 47 -4.48 10.28 1.86
C TRP A 47 -5.06 11.04 0.65
N GLU A 48 -6.02 11.95 0.89
CA GLU A 48 -6.55 12.83 -0.14
C GLU A 48 -5.44 13.66 -0.82
N LEU A 49 -4.50 14.21 -0.04
CA LEU A 49 -3.38 14.98 -0.58
C LEU A 49 -2.49 14.11 -1.46
N VAL A 50 -2.22 12.87 -1.04
CA VAL A 50 -1.45 11.90 -1.83
C VAL A 50 -2.15 11.59 -3.15
N LEU A 51 -3.45 11.31 -3.12
CA LEU A 51 -4.25 11.04 -4.32
C LEU A 51 -4.27 12.24 -5.28
N LYS A 52 -4.43 13.46 -4.77
CA LYS A 52 -4.36 14.70 -5.58
C LYS A 52 -2.99 14.90 -6.24
N ARG A 53 -1.90 14.46 -5.59
CA ARG A 53 -0.52 14.57 -6.09
C ARG A 53 -0.07 13.36 -6.92
N ARG A 54 -0.86 12.28 -6.96
CA ARG A 54 -0.50 11.00 -7.61
C ARG A 54 -0.10 11.15 -9.07
N ALA A 55 -0.83 11.96 -9.85
CA ALA A 55 -0.50 12.18 -11.26
C ALA A 55 0.87 12.87 -11.45
N GLY A 56 1.20 13.83 -10.56
CA GLY A 56 2.51 14.46 -10.52
C GLY A 56 3.60 13.47 -10.15
N MET A 57 3.35 12.64 -9.13
CA MET A 57 4.29 11.60 -8.69
C MET A 57 4.52 10.53 -9.76
N ASN A 58 3.48 10.08 -10.46
CA ASN A 58 3.62 9.14 -11.58
C ASN A 58 4.59 9.69 -12.63
N LYS A 59 4.44 10.96 -13.04
CA LYS A 59 5.37 11.58 -13.99
C LYS A 59 6.78 11.70 -13.41
N ALA A 60 6.91 12.18 -12.18
CA ALA A 60 8.20 12.46 -11.53
C ALA A 60 9.03 11.18 -11.29
N PHE A 61 8.38 10.09 -10.88
CA PHE A 61 8.96 8.78 -10.59
C PHE A 61 8.85 7.79 -11.77
N ALA A 62 8.77 8.28 -13.01
CA ALA A 62 8.80 7.43 -14.20
C ALA A 62 7.75 6.28 -14.19
N ASN A 63 6.52 6.64 -13.84
CA ASN A 63 5.37 5.75 -13.58
C ASN A 63 5.67 4.66 -12.56
N PHE A 64 6.53 4.96 -11.59
CA PHE A 64 6.98 4.02 -10.55
C PHE A 64 7.55 2.72 -11.12
N ASN A 65 8.10 2.71 -12.32
CA ASN A 65 8.79 1.52 -12.82
C ASN A 65 10.05 1.27 -11.94
N PRO A 66 10.14 0.14 -11.21
CA PRO A 66 11.24 -0.05 -10.24
C PRO A 66 12.61 0.00 -10.91
N ARG A 67 12.76 -0.53 -12.12
CA ARG A 67 14.04 -0.52 -12.87
C ARG A 67 14.48 0.89 -13.27
N ARG A 68 13.54 1.80 -13.50
CA ARG A 68 13.84 3.22 -13.82
C ARG A 68 14.14 4.00 -12.55
N VAL A 69 13.32 3.85 -11.52
CA VAL A 69 13.47 4.56 -10.24
C VAL A 69 14.77 4.14 -9.54
N ALA A 70 15.17 2.87 -9.62
CA ALA A 70 16.41 2.36 -9.03
C ALA A 70 17.68 3.04 -9.57
N LYS A 71 17.61 3.65 -10.75
CA LYS A 71 18.71 4.33 -11.43
C LYS A 71 18.74 5.84 -11.18
N PHE A 72 17.85 6.37 -10.35
CA PHE A 72 17.85 7.80 -10.04
C PHE A 72 19.12 8.17 -9.26
N ASP A 73 19.80 9.20 -9.73
CA ASP A 73 21.04 9.73 -9.19
C ASP A 73 20.80 11.05 -8.41
N ASP A 74 21.88 11.68 -7.95
CA ASP A 74 21.81 12.92 -7.17
C ASP A 74 21.19 14.08 -7.95
N GLN A 75 21.43 14.15 -9.27
CA GLN A 75 20.80 15.17 -10.12
C GLN A 75 19.29 14.99 -10.17
N LYS A 76 18.84 13.74 -10.34
CA LYS A 76 17.41 13.43 -10.31
C LYS A 76 16.81 13.66 -8.92
N ILE A 77 17.52 13.37 -7.83
CA ILE A 77 17.07 13.65 -6.47
C ILE A 77 16.88 15.16 -6.26
N ALA A 78 17.85 15.99 -6.68
CA ALA A 78 17.73 17.44 -6.62
C ALA A 78 16.51 17.94 -7.41
N ALA A 79 16.33 17.46 -8.64
CA ALA A 79 15.16 17.82 -9.45
C ALA A 79 13.82 17.40 -8.81
N LEU A 80 13.76 16.26 -8.11
CA LEU A 80 12.57 15.83 -7.37
C LEU A 80 12.30 16.71 -6.14
N LEU A 81 13.35 17.20 -5.48
CA LEU A 81 13.23 18.10 -4.33
C LEU A 81 12.72 19.49 -4.72
N ASP A 82 12.87 19.88 -5.99
CA ASP A 82 12.34 21.14 -6.50
C ASP A 82 10.94 21.01 -7.15
N ASP A 83 10.48 19.79 -7.44
CA ASP A 83 9.21 19.56 -8.14
C ASP A 83 7.98 19.76 -7.24
N GLU A 84 7.31 20.90 -7.39
CA GLU A 84 6.11 21.28 -6.61
C GLU A 84 4.89 20.38 -6.86
N ARG A 85 4.93 19.52 -7.87
CA ARG A 85 3.84 18.59 -8.18
C ARG A 85 3.84 17.39 -7.25
N ILE A 86 4.91 17.15 -6.50
CA ILE A 86 5.05 16.00 -5.60
C ILE A 86 5.19 16.41 -4.13
N ILE A 87 5.22 15.41 -3.24
CA ILE A 87 5.56 15.59 -1.83
C ILE A 87 7.09 15.66 -1.70
N ARG A 88 7.62 16.87 -1.52
CA ARG A 88 9.06 17.19 -1.51
C ARG A 88 9.71 16.86 -0.16
N ASN A 89 9.84 15.57 0.13
CA ASN A 89 10.50 15.10 1.35
C ASN A 89 11.70 14.23 1.00
N ARG A 90 12.90 14.69 1.37
CA ARG A 90 14.16 14.03 1.04
C ARG A 90 14.24 12.59 1.55
N LEU A 91 13.84 12.33 2.80
CA LEU A 91 13.91 10.99 3.38
C LEU A 91 12.98 10.00 2.66
N LYS A 92 11.77 10.44 2.28
CA LYS A 92 10.80 9.63 1.53
C LYS A 92 11.26 9.37 0.09
N ILE A 93 11.84 10.37 -0.58
CA ILE A 93 12.39 10.21 -1.94
C ILE A 93 13.53 9.18 -1.92
N LEU A 94 14.48 9.33 -0.99
CA LEU A 94 15.61 8.42 -0.86
C LEU A 94 15.18 6.99 -0.49
N SER A 95 14.17 6.83 0.36
CA SER A 95 13.65 5.49 0.68
C SER A 95 12.97 4.84 -0.51
N ILE A 96 12.22 5.59 -1.34
CA ILE A 96 11.61 5.08 -2.57
C ILE A 96 12.70 4.60 -3.56
N ILE A 97 13.76 5.39 -3.76
CA ILE A 97 14.86 4.99 -4.67
C ILE A 97 15.56 3.73 -4.17
N HIS A 98 15.87 3.66 -2.86
CA HIS A 98 16.44 2.45 -2.26
C HIS A 98 15.50 1.25 -2.42
N ASN A 99 14.20 1.42 -2.15
CA ASN A 99 13.25 0.32 -2.25
C ASN A 99 13.09 -0.16 -3.70
N ALA A 100 13.20 0.74 -4.69
CA ALA A 100 13.24 0.35 -6.09
C ALA A 100 14.45 -0.56 -6.39
N GLN A 101 15.63 -0.23 -5.85
CA GLN A 101 16.83 -1.05 -6.00
C GLN A 101 16.65 -2.44 -5.37
N VAL A 102 16.02 -2.51 -4.20
CA VAL A 102 15.67 -3.78 -3.55
C VAL A 102 14.71 -4.59 -4.43
N VAL A 103 13.62 -3.99 -4.93
CA VAL A 103 12.67 -4.67 -5.83
C VAL A 103 13.35 -5.21 -7.09
N VAL A 104 14.27 -4.45 -7.68
CA VAL A 104 15.05 -4.93 -8.84
C VAL A 104 15.91 -6.13 -8.47
N GLY A 105 16.52 -6.13 -7.27
CA GLY A 105 17.26 -7.27 -6.73
C GLY A 105 16.39 -8.52 -6.52
N LEU A 106 15.15 -8.34 -6.07
CA LEU A 106 14.14 -9.41 -5.93
C LEU A 106 13.71 -10.02 -7.27
N GLY A 107 14.13 -9.47 -8.42
CA GLY A 107 13.77 -10.01 -9.73
C GLY A 107 14.12 -11.51 -9.92
N ARG A 108 15.10 -12.05 -9.18
CA ARG A 108 15.41 -13.49 -9.17
C ARG A 108 14.35 -14.34 -8.45
N GLU A 109 13.59 -13.73 -7.55
CA GLU A 109 12.53 -14.34 -6.73
C GLU A 109 11.14 -14.08 -7.32
N GLY A 110 11.06 -13.55 -8.55
CA GLY A 110 9.81 -13.14 -9.18
C GLY A 110 9.37 -11.72 -8.85
N GLY A 111 10.30 -10.86 -8.42
CA GLY A 111 10.03 -9.46 -8.14
C GLY A 111 9.30 -9.23 -6.82
N LEU A 112 8.64 -8.08 -6.68
CA LEU A 112 7.90 -7.73 -5.46
C LEU A 112 6.69 -8.65 -5.27
N SER A 113 5.98 -8.96 -6.35
CA SER A 113 4.86 -9.91 -6.39
C SER A 113 5.28 -11.29 -5.92
N GLY A 114 6.38 -11.83 -6.49
CA GLY A 114 6.94 -13.12 -6.07
C GLY A 114 7.36 -13.13 -4.61
N TRP A 115 8.05 -12.09 -4.15
CA TRP A 115 8.44 -11.95 -2.75
C TRP A 115 7.24 -11.91 -1.80
N LEU A 116 6.21 -11.11 -2.11
CA LEU A 116 4.98 -11.06 -1.31
C LEU A 116 4.30 -12.43 -1.22
N LYS A 117 4.25 -13.18 -2.33
CA LYS A 117 3.68 -14.55 -2.35
C LYS A 117 4.45 -15.51 -1.45
N GLN A 118 5.78 -15.40 -1.39
CA GLN A 118 6.61 -16.25 -0.51
C GLN A 118 6.44 -15.92 0.98
N GLN A 119 6.17 -14.65 1.31
CA GLN A 119 5.93 -14.25 2.70
C GLN A 119 4.53 -14.63 3.19
N HIS A 120 3.54 -14.68 2.30
CA HIS A 120 2.14 -14.91 2.66
C HIS A 120 1.84 -16.40 2.94
N PRO A 121 1.09 -16.77 4.01
CA PRO A 121 0.42 -15.91 4.98
C PRO A 121 1.22 -15.53 6.23
N GLN A 122 1.03 -14.29 6.66
CA GLN A 122 1.64 -13.70 7.85
C GLN A 122 0.63 -12.80 8.59
N THR A 123 0.80 -12.72 9.91
CA THR A 123 0.12 -11.73 10.76
C THR A 123 0.70 -10.33 10.51
N LYS A 124 -0.05 -9.26 10.88
CA LYS A 124 0.44 -7.88 10.71
C LYS A 124 1.82 -7.66 11.37
N PRO A 125 2.11 -8.13 12.60
CA PRO A 125 3.45 -8.00 13.19
C PRO A 125 4.56 -8.71 12.41
N GLU A 126 4.29 -9.91 11.88
CA GLU A 126 5.25 -10.66 11.05
C GLU A 126 5.53 -9.93 9.74
N TRP A 127 4.48 -9.43 9.07
CA TRP A 127 4.62 -8.60 7.88
C TRP A 127 5.45 -7.35 8.15
N VAL A 128 5.21 -6.66 9.26
CA VAL A 128 5.99 -5.48 9.64
C VAL A 128 7.46 -5.85 9.85
N LYS A 129 7.74 -7.00 10.46
CA LYS A 129 9.11 -7.50 10.63
C LYS A 129 9.76 -7.79 9.27
N ALA A 130 9.12 -8.57 8.40
CA ALA A 130 9.63 -8.91 7.08
C ALA A 130 9.89 -7.65 6.22
N MET A 131 8.91 -6.75 6.14
CA MET A 131 9.03 -5.51 5.37
C MET A 131 10.16 -4.62 5.88
N ARG A 132 10.38 -4.53 7.21
CA ARG A 132 11.50 -3.75 7.79
C ARG A 132 12.87 -4.35 7.53
N GLN A 133 12.95 -5.68 7.41
CA GLN A 133 14.19 -6.38 7.09
C GLN A 133 14.57 -6.19 5.62
N THR A 134 13.58 -5.99 4.74
CA THR A 134 13.79 -5.91 3.29
C THR A 134 13.81 -4.48 2.77
N PHE A 135 12.93 -3.60 3.25
CA PHE A 135 12.73 -2.25 2.71
C PHE A 135 12.92 -1.15 3.76
N ARG A 136 13.19 0.07 3.29
CA ARG A 136 13.31 1.27 4.13
C ARG A 136 11.98 1.97 4.30
N PHE A 137 11.82 2.65 5.44
CA PHE A 137 10.63 3.45 5.77
C PHE A 137 9.36 2.61 5.97
N MET A 138 9.51 1.44 6.60
CA MET A 138 8.43 0.46 6.84
C MET A 138 7.86 0.56 8.25
N GLY A 139 7.08 1.61 8.50
CA GLY A 139 6.29 1.76 9.72
C GLY A 139 5.08 0.80 9.76
N PRO A 140 4.53 0.47 10.94
CA PRO A 140 3.41 -0.48 11.05
C PRO A 140 2.14 -0.04 10.31
N GLU A 141 1.90 1.28 10.22
CA GLU A 141 0.77 1.82 9.47
C GLU A 141 0.99 1.73 7.96
N ILE A 142 2.17 2.13 7.47
CA ILE A 142 2.54 2.03 6.04
C ILE A 142 2.41 0.58 5.55
N VAL A 143 2.97 -0.37 6.31
CA VAL A 143 2.90 -1.80 5.95
C VAL A 143 1.46 -2.30 5.99
N GLY A 144 0.69 -1.91 7.00
CA GLY A 144 -0.71 -2.28 7.13
C GLY A 144 -1.55 -1.79 5.94
N GLU A 145 -1.50 -0.49 5.65
CA GLU A 145 -2.28 0.11 4.56
C GLU A 145 -1.84 -0.40 3.19
N PHE A 146 -0.53 -0.56 2.97
CA PHE A 146 -0.03 -1.17 1.73
C PHE A 146 -0.62 -2.57 1.53
N LEU A 147 -0.47 -3.47 2.50
CA LEU A 147 -0.93 -4.85 2.34
C LEU A 147 -2.45 -4.97 2.29
N MET A 148 -3.19 -4.12 3.01
CA MET A 148 -4.65 -4.05 2.88
C MET A 148 -5.06 -3.56 1.49
N SER A 149 -4.36 -2.55 0.96
CA SER A 149 -4.68 -1.96 -0.35
C SER A 149 -4.46 -2.92 -1.51
N VAL A 150 -3.54 -3.89 -1.38
CA VAL A 150 -3.21 -4.89 -2.42
C VAL A 150 -3.76 -6.29 -2.12
N GLY A 151 -4.61 -6.44 -1.09
CA GLY A 151 -5.34 -7.68 -0.81
C GLY A 151 -4.56 -8.76 -0.04
N TYR A 152 -3.42 -8.45 0.55
CA TYR A 152 -2.65 -9.38 1.40
C TYR A 152 -3.08 -9.37 2.88
N LEU A 153 -3.68 -8.25 3.34
CA LEU A 153 -4.33 -8.17 4.65
C LEU A 153 -5.83 -7.87 4.50
N PRO A 154 -6.68 -8.39 5.40
CA PRO A 154 -8.10 -8.05 5.45
C PRO A 154 -8.30 -6.63 6.02
N GLY A 155 -9.48 -6.05 5.80
CA GLY A 155 -9.90 -4.80 6.43
C GLY A 155 -10.00 -3.58 5.51
N SER A 156 -9.69 -3.74 4.22
CA SER A 156 -9.87 -2.67 3.23
C SER A 156 -11.33 -2.26 2.99
N HIS A 157 -12.25 -3.21 3.18
CA HIS A 157 -13.70 -2.99 3.08
C HIS A 157 -14.44 -3.80 4.13
N HIS A 158 -15.49 -3.22 4.72
CA HIS A 158 -16.42 -3.95 5.59
C HIS A 158 -17.46 -4.73 4.77
N GLU A 159 -18.07 -5.76 5.36
CA GLU A 159 -18.99 -6.69 4.66
C GLU A 159 -20.22 -6.02 4.02
N LYS A 160 -20.66 -4.89 4.58
CA LYS A 160 -21.78 -4.10 4.07
C LYS A 160 -21.38 -3.13 2.94
N CYS A 161 -20.09 -2.99 2.64
CA CYS A 161 -19.63 -2.15 1.54
C CYS A 161 -20.02 -2.80 0.20
N PRO A 162 -20.59 -2.05 -0.77
CA PRO A 162 -20.96 -2.62 -2.06
C PRO A 162 -19.76 -3.21 -2.84
N VAL A 163 -18.55 -2.69 -2.59
CA VAL A 163 -17.31 -3.15 -3.24
C VAL A 163 -16.82 -4.48 -2.64
N PHE A 164 -17.15 -4.77 -1.38
CA PHE A 164 -16.65 -5.96 -0.66
C PHE A 164 -16.95 -7.26 -1.42
N ARG A 165 -18.20 -7.45 -1.88
CA ARG A 165 -18.60 -8.64 -2.65
C ARG A 165 -17.85 -8.75 -3.97
N HIS A 166 -17.50 -7.64 -4.59
CA HIS A 166 -16.71 -7.64 -5.82
C HIS A 166 -15.30 -8.14 -5.53
N ILE A 167 -14.64 -7.58 -4.51
CA ILE A 167 -13.30 -8.02 -4.08
C ILE A 167 -13.30 -9.50 -3.73
N GLN A 168 -14.28 -10.01 -2.98
CA GLN A 168 -14.34 -11.44 -2.63
C GLN A 168 -14.33 -12.37 -3.85
N ARG A 169 -14.98 -11.97 -4.96
CA ARG A 169 -14.98 -12.74 -6.22
C ARG A 169 -13.63 -12.74 -6.93
N LEU A 170 -12.77 -11.77 -6.62
CA LEU A 170 -11.39 -11.73 -7.12
C LEU A 170 -10.44 -12.63 -6.29
N HIS A 171 -10.95 -13.33 -5.27
CA HIS A 171 -10.18 -14.26 -4.46
C HIS A 171 -8.88 -13.66 -3.90
N PRO A 172 -8.95 -12.55 -3.14
CA PRO A 172 -7.76 -11.86 -2.66
C PRO A 172 -6.93 -12.79 -1.76
N PRO A 173 -5.60 -12.63 -1.72
CA PRO A 173 -4.71 -13.47 -0.93
C PRO A 173 -5.15 -13.67 0.52
N TRP A 174 -5.64 -12.62 1.20
CA TRP A 174 -6.12 -12.74 2.58
C TRP A 174 -7.30 -13.71 2.73
N LEU A 175 -8.24 -13.71 1.79
CA LEU A 175 -9.43 -14.56 1.84
C LEU A 175 -9.06 -16.03 1.59
N LEU A 176 -8.11 -16.27 0.67
CA LEU A 176 -7.60 -17.61 0.42
C LEU A 176 -6.89 -18.17 1.66
N ALA A 177 -6.09 -17.35 2.35
CA ALA A 177 -5.44 -17.75 3.58
C ALA A 177 -6.46 -18.13 4.68
N GLU A 178 -7.51 -17.32 4.87
CA GLU A 178 -8.56 -17.64 5.84
C GLU A 178 -9.31 -18.94 5.53
N LYS A 179 -9.59 -19.19 4.24
CA LYS A 179 -10.21 -20.46 3.78
C LYS A 179 -9.31 -21.67 4.05
N SER A 180 -8.00 -21.49 3.99
CA SER A 180 -7.00 -22.51 4.33
C SER A 180 -6.74 -22.64 5.84
N GLY A 181 -7.49 -21.92 6.69
CA GLY A 181 -7.42 -22.03 8.15
C GLY A 181 -6.51 -20.99 8.84
N PHE A 182 -5.86 -20.10 8.09
CA PHE A 182 -5.09 -19.00 8.70
C PHE A 182 -6.03 -18.03 9.43
N ARG A 183 -5.57 -17.49 10.56
CA ARG A 183 -6.37 -16.56 11.39
C ARG A 183 -5.62 -15.25 11.56
N TYR A 184 -6.14 -14.20 10.94
CA TYR A 184 -5.71 -12.85 11.24
C TYR A 184 -6.19 -12.45 12.64
N ALA A 185 -5.38 -11.68 13.36
CA ALA A 185 -5.79 -11.09 14.62
C ALA A 185 -6.96 -10.13 14.36
N THR A 186 -8.20 -10.56 14.65
CA THR A 186 -9.34 -9.64 14.66
C THR A 186 -9.12 -8.64 15.78
N LYS A 187 -9.21 -7.34 15.51
CA LYS A 187 -9.47 -6.37 16.58
C LYS A 187 -10.79 -6.81 17.22
N ARG A 188 -10.74 -7.50 18.37
CA ARG A 188 -11.89 -7.58 19.27
C ARG A 188 -12.23 -6.13 19.59
N VAL A 189 -13.30 -5.61 18.99
CA VAL A 189 -13.92 -4.39 19.48
C VAL A 189 -14.34 -4.73 20.90
N LYS A 190 -13.57 -4.29 21.90
CA LYS A 190 -14.04 -4.23 23.27
C LYS A 190 -15.20 -3.24 23.25
N LEU A 191 -16.42 -3.73 23.11
CA LEU A 191 -17.61 -3.02 23.53
C LEU A 191 -17.37 -2.69 25.01
N LYS A 192 -16.91 -1.46 25.29
CA LYS A 192 -17.00 -0.93 26.64
C LYS A 192 -18.50 -0.84 26.92
N ALA A 193 -18.99 -1.75 27.74
CA ALA A 193 -20.29 -1.60 28.38
C ALA A 193 -20.30 -0.22 29.02
N ARG A 194 -21.16 0.67 28.52
CA ARG A 194 -21.54 1.85 29.28
C ARG A 194 -22.47 1.33 30.38
N SER A 195 -21.92 1.22 31.58
CA SER A 195 -22.70 1.11 32.81
C SER A 195 -23.53 2.40 33.01
N PRO A 196 -24.69 2.31 33.69
CA PRO A 196 -25.86 3.17 33.49
C PRO A 196 -25.62 4.65 33.79
#